data_AF-A0A831PRH6-F1
#
_entry.id   AF-A0A831PRH6-F1
#
_cell.length_a   1.000
_cell.length_b   1.000
_cell.length_c   1.000
_cell.angle_alpha   90.00
_cell.angle_beta   90.00
_cell.angle_gamma   90.00
#
_symmetry.space_group_name_H-M   'P 1'
#
loop_
_entity.id
_entity.type
_entity.pdbx_description
1 polymer ?
#
loop_
_entity_poly.entity_id
_entity_poly.type
_entity_poly.pdbx_seq_one_letter_code
_entity_poly.pdbx_strand_id
1 'polypeptide(L)'
;MRSSWWAQALLIRGAPRWLYMNSRYRKLAPAGAAELAQALSESLIGQPAAVEAIVPYVQIFQAHLAPEGRPAGIFLLLGPTGTGKTRTVECLAQALHGNERHFLRVDCGEFQMDHEVAKLIGAPPGYLGHRETQPMLNQAKLNSFTSERCGMSIVLFVEVEKAAPSLNRLLLGVLDKATLRLGDNTSVNFERSMLFLTSNLGAREMMNQLEPNFGFEAIHAKNEPSAPGAPPEPLEEDDALSRRIETIGVNAVKKKFSPEFYNRIDRVVTYHPLDDASLELILDQQLDNLQQLIDTRLGLKAFHIRVEDSARAYLLEKGASRLYGARELKRTIHRLLLQPLASLVAGGRIPPGITIRARHHETSESLELSASAPSQRGNTPASIDERTRSSRSRKPSFLGLELDPDDVDAA
;
A
#
# COMPACT_ATOMS: atom_id res chain seq x y z
N MET A 1 19.17 58.45 7.98
CA MET A 1 19.84 57.88 9.17
C MET A 1 18.84 56.99 9.91
N ARG A 2 19.27 55.78 10.32
CA ARG A 2 18.53 54.69 10.99
C ARG A 2 17.85 53.64 10.08
N SER A 3 18.66 52.72 9.56
CA SER A 3 18.24 51.34 9.23
C SER A 3 19.46 50.46 8.88
N SER A 4 20.24 50.03 9.89
CA SER A 4 21.26 48.97 9.68
C SER A 4 21.73 48.28 10.97
N TRP A 5 20.86 48.09 11.95
CA TRP A 5 21.23 47.43 13.23
C TRP A 5 20.66 46.02 13.43
N TRP A 6 19.90 45.48 12.46
CA TRP A 6 19.38 44.11 12.54
C TRP A 6 20.20 43.07 11.73
N ALA A 7 21.02 43.50 10.76
CA ALA A 7 21.74 42.58 9.88
C ALA A 7 23.12 42.11 10.41
N GLN A 8 23.63 42.68 11.50
CA GLN A 8 24.95 42.33 12.06
C GLN A 8 24.91 41.53 13.38
N ALA A 9 23.73 41.26 13.94
CA ALA A 9 23.61 40.53 15.20
C ALA A 9 23.55 38.98 15.05
N LEU A 10 23.61 38.43 13.83
CA LEU A 10 23.45 36.99 13.59
C LEU A 10 24.75 36.27 13.16
N LEU A 11 25.92 36.78 13.55
CA LEU A 11 27.22 36.20 13.18
C LEU A 11 28.05 35.70 14.38
N ILE A 12 27.44 35.52 15.55
CA ILE A 12 28.14 34.92 16.71
C ILE A 12 27.26 33.80 17.29
N ARG A 13 27.72 32.56 17.06
CA ARG A 13 27.26 31.23 17.52
C ARG A 13 26.49 30.37 16.51
N GLY A 14 27.26 29.53 15.80
CA GLY A 14 26.90 28.13 15.53
C GLY A 14 25.55 27.84 14.87
N ALA A 15 25.18 28.53 13.80
CA ALA A 15 24.09 28.09 12.95
C ALA A 15 24.49 26.76 12.26
N PRO A 16 23.68 25.69 12.35
CA PRO A 16 24.12 24.40 11.83
C PRO A 16 24.07 24.38 10.30
N ARG A 17 24.97 23.59 9.71
CA ARG A 17 25.32 23.53 8.28
C ARG A 17 24.15 23.13 7.34
N TRP A 18 22.94 22.90 7.87
CA TRP A 18 21.71 22.61 7.12
C TRP A 18 21.05 23.86 6.50
N LEU A 19 21.45 25.08 6.88
CA LEU A 19 20.93 26.30 6.25
C LEU A 19 21.43 26.53 4.80
N TYR A 20 22.44 25.77 4.34
CA TYR A 20 23.12 26.01 3.05
C TYR A 20 23.29 24.73 2.20
N MET A 21 22.26 23.87 2.12
CA MET A 21 22.29 22.67 1.26
C MET A 21 21.12 22.63 0.27
N ASN A 22 21.45 22.25 -0.97
CA ASN A 22 20.70 22.41 -2.24
C ASN A 22 19.19 22.08 -2.24
N SER A 23 18.44 22.91 -2.98
CA SER A 23 16.98 23.02 -3.03
C SER A 23 16.21 22.00 -3.87
N ARG A 24 16.76 20.81 -4.20
CA ARG A 24 16.09 19.90 -5.17
C ARG A 24 15.24 18.77 -4.58
N TYR A 25 15.25 18.51 -3.28
CA TYR A 25 14.42 17.43 -2.69
C TYR A 25 13.96 17.71 -1.24
N ARG A 26 13.05 18.67 -1.06
CA ARG A 26 12.29 18.79 0.20
C ARG A 26 10.81 19.02 -0.11
N LYS A 27 10.07 17.95 -0.44
CA LYS A 27 8.62 17.97 -0.23
C LYS A 27 8.40 17.77 1.28
N LEU A 28 7.92 18.81 1.95
CA LEU A 28 7.32 18.70 3.28
C LEU A 28 6.17 17.69 3.23
N ALA A 29 5.69 17.21 4.39
CA ALA A 29 4.40 16.50 4.42
C ALA A 29 3.34 17.37 3.71
N PRO A 30 2.37 16.77 2.98
CA PRO A 30 1.33 17.53 2.30
C PRO A 30 0.72 18.53 3.28
N ALA A 31 0.75 19.81 2.90
CA ALA A 31 0.46 20.92 3.80
C ALA A 31 -1.05 21.17 3.89
N GLY A 32 -1.83 20.66 2.93
CA GLY A 32 -3.28 20.78 2.87
C GLY A 32 -4.02 19.46 2.70
N ALA A 33 -5.29 19.44 3.12
CA ALA A 33 -6.21 18.31 2.97
C ALA A 33 -6.25 17.75 1.55
N ALA A 34 -6.39 18.64 0.58
CA ALA A 34 -6.57 18.29 -0.82
C ALA A 34 -5.30 17.62 -1.37
N GLU A 35 -4.12 18.11 -0.99
CA GLU A 35 -2.85 17.50 -1.39
C GLU A 35 -2.69 16.10 -0.80
N LEU A 36 -3.07 15.91 0.47
CA LEU A 36 -3.02 14.60 1.12
C LEU A 36 -4.03 13.64 0.49
N ALA A 37 -5.27 14.09 0.30
CA ALA A 37 -6.32 13.29 -0.33
C ALA A 37 -5.90 12.86 -1.74
N GLN A 38 -5.39 13.78 -2.55
CA GLN A 38 -4.90 13.47 -3.89
C GLN A 38 -3.74 12.45 -3.85
N ALA A 39 -2.73 12.67 -2.99
CA ALA A 39 -1.60 11.74 -2.87
C ALA A 39 -2.03 10.33 -2.41
N LEU A 40 -3.04 10.25 -1.53
CA LEU A 40 -3.61 8.97 -1.13
C LEU A 40 -4.41 8.34 -2.25
N SER A 41 -5.27 9.07 -2.95
CA SER A 41 -6.08 8.54 -4.06
C SER A 41 -5.25 8.07 -5.26
N GLU A 42 -4.12 8.72 -5.55
CA GLU A 42 -3.18 8.29 -6.60
C GLU A 42 -2.48 6.96 -6.23
N SER A 43 -2.32 6.67 -4.94
CA SER A 43 -1.58 5.51 -4.46
C SER A 43 -2.46 4.36 -3.96
N LEU A 44 -3.67 4.66 -3.49
CA LEU A 44 -4.67 3.76 -2.94
C LEU A 44 -5.87 3.66 -3.89
N ILE A 45 -5.81 2.67 -4.77
CA ILE A 45 -6.79 2.47 -5.84
C ILE A 45 -8.02 1.74 -5.30
N GLY A 46 -9.21 2.20 -5.71
CA GLY A 46 -10.49 1.52 -5.46
C GLY A 46 -11.06 1.67 -4.05
N GLN A 47 -10.47 2.52 -3.18
CA GLN A 47 -10.90 2.64 -1.78
C GLN A 47 -11.07 4.12 -1.33
N PRO A 48 -11.99 4.89 -1.95
CA PRO A 48 -12.19 6.32 -1.63
C PRO A 48 -12.66 6.56 -0.20
N ALA A 49 -13.53 5.69 0.34
CA ALA A 49 -14.04 5.80 1.71
C ALA A 49 -12.92 5.78 2.78
N ALA A 50 -11.81 5.08 2.52
CA ALA A 50 -10.66 5.08 3.40
C ALA A 50 -9.97 6.45 3.44
N VAL A 51 -9.81 7.08 2.27
CA VAL A 51 -9.21 8.42 2.16
C VAL A 51 -10.08 9.46 2.85
N GLU A 52 -11.38 9.46 2.58
CA GLU A 52 -12.36 10.37 3.19
C GLU A 52 -12.42 10.24 4.72
N ALA A 53 -12.29 9.02 5.25
CA ALA A 53 -12.27 8.80 6.69
C ALA A 53 -10.98 9.30 7.36
N ILE A 54 -9.83 9.13 6.72
CA ILE A 54 -8.51 9.36 7.33
C ILE A 54 -8.08 10.83 7.25
N VAL A 55 -8.28 11.48 6.10
CA VAL A 55 -7.77 12.84 5.83
C VAL A 55 -8.18 13.85 6.92
N PRO A 56 -9.44 13.89 7.39
CA PRO A 56 -9.86 14.84 8.44
C PRO A 56 -9.06 14.71 9.74
N TYR A 57 -8.72 13.48 10.16
CA TYR A 57 -7.97 13.26 11.41
C TYR A 57 -6.51 13.71 11.29
N VAL A 58 -5.91 13.52 10.12
CA VAL A 58 -4.57 14.05 9.85
C VAL A 58 -4.57 15.58 9.91
N GLN A 59 -5.59 16.23 9.34
CA GLN A 59 -5.73 17.69 9.40
C GLN A 59 -5.91 18.20 10.82
N ILE A 60 -6.78 17.56 11.61
CA ILE A 60 -7.00 17.92 13.02
C ILE A 60 -5.68 17.82 13.78
N PHE A 61 -4.90 16.77 13.54
CA PHE A 61 -3.58 16.60 14.15
C PHE A 61 -2.59 17.69 13.71
N GLN A 62 -2.47 17.97 12.41
CA GLN A 62 -1.59 19.02 11.88
C GLN A 62 -1.98 20.43 12.37
N ALA A 63 -3.28 20.66 12.58
CA ALA A 63 -3.82 21.88 13.18
C ALA A 63 -3.60 21.98 14.70
N HIS A 64 -3.03 20.94 15.33
CA HIS A 64 -2.85 20.85 16.78
C HIS A 64 -4.17 20.91 17.56
N LEU A 65 -5.26 20.42 16.95
CA LEU A 65 -6.61 20.38 17.52
C LEU A 65 -7.04 18.95 17.89
N ALA A 66 -6.11 18.00 17.89
CA ALA A 66 -6.39 16.64 18.32
C ALA A 66 -6.74 16.62 19.82
N PRO A 67 -7.76 15.84 20.22
CA PRO A 67 -8.19 15.77 21.61
C PRO A 67 -7.09 15.16 22.50
N GLU A 68 -6.88 15.75 23.69
CA GLU A 68 -5.96 15.22 24.71
C GLU A 68 -6.53 13.97 25.39
N GLY A 69 -5.65 13.12 25.94
CA GLY A 69 -6.05 11.92 26.68
C GLY A 69 -6.55 10.76 25.83
N ARG A 70 -6.47 10.83 24.51
CA ARG A 70 -6.84 9.74 23.59
C ARG A 70 -5.99 9.78 22.30
N PRO A 71 -5.92 8.68 21.54
CA PRO A 71 -5.18 8.66 20.29
C PRO A 71 -5.73 9.66 19.27
N ALA A 72 -4.85 10.15 18.39
CA ALA A 72 -5.16 11.14 17.35
C ALA A 72 -6.23 10.66 16.35
N GLY A 73 -6.41 9.33 16.22
CA GLY A 73 -7.53 8.73 15.50
C GLY A 73 -7.49 7.21 15.62
N ILE A 74 -8.66 6.57 15.71
CA ILE A 74 -8.81 5.13 15.87
C ILE A 74 -9.67 4.56 14.74
N PHE A 75 -9.06 3.78 13.86
CA PHE A 75 -9.69 3.25 12.65
C PHE A 75 -9.78 1.72 12.70
N LEU A 76 -10.96 1.18 12.45
CA LEU A 76 -11.14 -0.25 12.20
C LEU A 76 -11.37 -0.49 10.71
N LEU A 77 -10.41 -1.14 10.06
CA LEU A 77 -10.43 -1.48 8.63
C LEU A 77 -10.99 -2.91 8.47
N LEU A 78 -12.17 -3.02 7.87
CA LEU A 78 -12.91 -4.27 7.71
C LEU A 78 -12.99 -4.68 6.25
N GLY A 79 -12.85 -5.98 5.97
CA GLY A 79 -13.16 -6.51 4.65
C GLY A 79 -12.31 -7.74 4.30
N PRO A 80 -12.46 -8.30 3.09
CA PRO A 80 -11.69 -9.46 2.64
C PRO A 80 -10.17 -9.22 2.54
N THR A 81 -9.40 -10.30 2.43
CA THR A 81 -7.95 -10.20 2.23
C THR A 81 -7.63 -9.62 0.85
N GLY A 82 -6.60 -8.76 0.76
CA GLY A 82 -6.12 -8.26 -0.52
C GLY A 82 -6.90 -7.08 -1.11
N THR A 83 -7.84 -6.49 -0.36
CA THR A 83 -8.62 -5.31 -0.76
C THR A 83 -7.96 -3.96 -0.46
N GLY A 84 -6.80 -3.96 0.23
CA GLY A 84 -6.02 -2.73 0.46
C GLY A 84 -6.02 -2.17 1.89
N LYS A 85 -6.51 -2.93 2.88
CA LYS A 85 -6.46 -2.52 4.31
C LYS A 85 -5.06 -2.11 4.78
N THR A 86 -4.07 -3.01 4.64
CA THR A 86 -2.66 -2.70 4.98
C THR A 86 -2.08 -1.65 4.03
N ARG A 87 -2.44 -1.70 2.75
CA ARG A 87 -1.98 -0.73 1.74
C ARG A 87 -2.37 0.70 2.09
N THR A 88 -3.54 0.90 2.69
CA THR A 88 -4.00 2.21 3.17
C THR A 88 -3.01 2.83 4.16
N VAL A 89 -2.52 2.02 5.10
CA VAL A 89 -1.54 2.44 6.11
C VAL A 89 -0.17 2.71 5.48
N GLU A 90 0.27 1.86 4.55
CA GLU A 90 1.50 2.05 3.78
C GLU A 90 1.47 3.35 2.97
N CYS A 91 0.37 3.63 2.27
CA CYS A 91 0.17 4.87 1.51
C CYS A 91 0.18 6.10 2.44
N LEU A 92 -0.46 6.01 3.60
CA LEU A 92 -0.44 7.08 4.60
C LEU A 92 0.97 7.33 5.15
N ALA A 93 1.71 6.27 5.50
CA ALA A 93 3.09 6.37 5.96
C ALA A 93 4.00 6.98 4.87
N GLN A 94 3.81 6.59 3.61
CA GLN A 94 4.49 7.20 2.48
C GLN A 94 4.17 8.69 2.34
N ALA A 95 2.90 9.09 2.45
CA ALA A 95 2.47 10.48 2.32
C ALA A 95 3.01 11.36 3.46
N LEU A 96 2.95 10.88 4.71
CA LEU A 96 3.31 11.67 5.89
C LEU A 96 4.80 11.63 6.22
N HIS A 97 5.43 10.46 6.11
CA HIS A 97 6.82 10.26 6.51
C HIS A 97 7.78 10.16 5.33
N GLY A 98 7.28 9.95 4.11
CA GLY A 98 8.12 9.73 2.92
C GLY A 98 8.62 8.30 2.76
N ASN A 99 8.13 7.37 3.58
CA ASN A 99 8.50 5.96 3.54
C ASN A 99 7.29 5.09 3.93
N GLU A 100 6.86 4.23 3.01
CA GLU A 100 5.72 3.33 3.18
C GLU A 100 5.86 2.36 4.38
N ARG A 101 7.07 2.11 4.87
CA ARG A 101 7.36 1.23 6.01
C ARG A 101 7.47 1.98 7.34
N HIS A 102 7.26 3.29 7.34
CA HIS A 102 7.46 4.14 8.53
C HIS A 102 6.23 4.13 9.44
N PHE A 103 5.83 2.94 9.88
CA PHE A 103 4.75 2.72 10.83
C PHE A 103 5.07 1.50 11.71
N LEU A 104 4.56 1.50 12.94
CA LEU A 104 4.69 0.36 13.84
C LEU A 104 3.67 -0.71 13.48
N ARG A 105 4.14 -1.89 13.05
CA ARG A 105 3.28 -3.05 12.80
C ARG A 105 3.29 -4.00 13.99
N VAL A 106 2.10 -4.41 14.44
CA VAL A 106 1.86 -5.45 15.44
C VAL A 106 0.98 -6.52 14.80
N ASP A 107 1.50 -7.73 14.64
CA ASP A 107 0.74 -8.86 14.10
C ASP A 107 0.00 -9.57 15.22
N CYS A 108 -1.32 -9.38 15.33
CA CYS A 108 -2.11 -9.98 16.40
C CYS A 108 -2.21 -11.51 16.26
N GLY A 109 -1.86 -12.08 15.11
CA GLY A 109 -1.72 -13.52 14.92
C GLY A 109 -0.57 -14.14 15.72
N GLU A 110 0.45 -13.35 16.11
CA GLU A 110 1.55 -13.80 16.98
C GLU A 110 1.22 -13.73 18.48
N PHE A 111 0.05 -13.19 18.84
CA PHE A 111 -0.39 -12.94 20.21
C PHE A 111 -1.72 -13.65 20.50
N GLN A 112 -1.85 -14.89 20.03
CA GLN A 112 -3.05 -15.71 20.24
C GLN A 112 -3.14 -16.25 21.67
N MET A 113 -1.97 -16.44 22.32
CA MET A 113 -1.87 -16.94 23.68
C MET A 113 -1.40 -15.85 24.65
N ASP A 114 -1.93 -15.85 25.89
CA ASP A 114 -1.62 -14.81 26.90
C ASP A 114 -0.12 -14.68 27.23
N HIS A 115 0.64 -15.77 27.19
CA HIS A 115 2.08 -15.73 27.44
C HIS A 115 2.88 -15.08 26.29
N GLU A 116 2.34 -15.07 25.07
CA GLU A 116 2.95 -14.36 23.93
C GLU A 116 2.75 -12.86 24.07
N VAL A 117 1.63 -12.42 24.65
CA VAL A 117 1.34 -11.00 24.93
C VAL A 117 2.40 -10.41 25.85
N ALA A 118 2.97 -11.20 26.77
CA ALA A 118 4.08 -10.76 27.62
C ALA A 118 5.34 -10.36 26.82
N LYS A 119 5.54 -10.86 25.59
CA LYS A 119 6.63 -10.40 24.71
C LYS A 119 6.39 -8.96 24.23
N LEU A 120 5.13 -8.60 24.00
CA LEU A 120 4.74 -7.26 23.56
C LEU A 120 4.96 -6.21 24.67
N ILE A 121 4.50 -6.53 25.90
CA ILE A 121 4.49 -5.59 27.03
C ILE A 121 5.62 -5.77 28.05
N GLY A 122 6.41 -6.84 27.93
CA GLY A 122 7.36 -7.29 28.94
C GLY A 122 6.70 -8.11 30.04
N ALA A 123 7.45 -9.09 30.59
CA ALA A 123 6.98 -9.84 31.74
C ALA A 123 6.93 -8.92 32.99
N PRO A 124 5.94 -9.07 33.89
CA PRO A 124 5.87 -8.29 35.13
C PRO A 124 6.96 -8.71 36.14
N PRO A 125 7.27 -7.87 37.15
CA PRO A 125 8.30 -8.17 38.13
C PRO A 125 7.91 -9.41 38.94
N GLY A 126 8.85 -10.37 39.08
CA GLY A 126 8.61 -11.64 39.79
C GLY A 126 8.28 -12.83 38.89
N TYR A 127 8.12 -12.63 37.58
CA TYR A 127 8.00 -13.72 36.60
C TYR A 127 9.38 -14.05 35.98
N LEU A 128 9.60 -15.32 35.65
CA LEU A 128 10.77 -15.79 34.90
C LEU A 128 10.88 -15.00 33.59
N GLY A 129 12.06 -14.43 33.32
CA GLY A 129 12.33 -13.63 32.11
C GLY A 129 12.06 -12.13 32.23
N HIS A 130 11.63 -11.60 33.39
CA HIS A 130 11.42 -10.15 33.58
C HIS A 130 12.64 -9.27 33.26
N ARG A 131 13.85 -9.73 33.57
CA ARG A 131 15.09 -9.00 33.28
C ARG A 131 15.64 -9.24 31.86
N GLU A 132 15.15 -10.27 31.19
CA GLU A 132 15.66 -10.73 29.89
C GLU A 132 14.74 -10.33 28.74
N THR A 133 13.47 -10.04 29.02
CA THR A 133 12.47 -9.63 28.03
C THR A 133 12.36 -8.11 27.98
N GLN A 134 12.86 -7.51 26.89
CA GLN A 134 12.58 -6.11 26.58
C GLN A 134 11.19 -6.03 25.91
N PRO A 135 10.27 -5.17 26.40
CA PRO A 135 8.99 -4.95 25.73
C PRO A 135 9.21 -4.55 24.28
N MET A 136 8.60 -5.28 23.34
CA MET A 136 8.63 -4.90 21.93
C MET A 136 7.99 -3.53 21.70
N LEU A 137 6.96 -3.22 22.50
CA LEU A 137 6.30 -1.93 22.50
C LEU A 137 6.81 -1.08 23.66
N ASN A 138 7.56 -0.03 23.35
CA ASN A 138 8.01 0.97 24.31
C ASN A 138 8.00 2.38 23.68
N GLN A 139 8.14 3.42 24.49
CA GLN A 139 8.06 4.80 24.01
C GLN A 139 9.13 5.13 22.96
N ALA A 140 10.36 4.65 23.15
CA ALA A 140 11.45 4.89 22.20
C ALA A 140 11.15 4.24 20.84
N LYS A 141 10.60 3.02 20.85
CA LYS A 141 10.17 2.31 19.65
C LYS A 141 9.05 3.06 18.94
N LEU A 142 8.03 3.53 19.66
CA LEU A 142 6.94 4.29 19.07
C LEU A 142 7.45 5.60 18.44
N ASN A 143 8.30 6.34 19.15
CA ASN A 143 8.90 7.59 18.65
C ASN A 143 9.77 7.36 17.41
N SER A 144 10.39 6.18 17.27
CA SER A 144 11.20 5.85 16.08
C SER A 144 10.38 5.77 14.78
N PHE A 145 9.05 5.65 14.88
CA PHE A 145 8.11 5.68 13.75
C PHE A 145 7.49 7.06 13.51
N THR A 146 8.17 8.12 13.96
CA THR A 146 7.88 9.52 13.59
C THR A 146 8.99 10.06 12.69
N SER A 147 8.79 11.19 12.02
CA SER A 147 9.81 11.79 11.18
C SER A 147 9.83 13.32 11.31
N GLU A 148 10.89 13.96 10.80
CA GLU A 148 10.96 15.42 10.73
C GLU A 148 9.80 16.04 9.92
N ARG A 149 9.15 15.25 9.05
CA ARG A 149 8.00 15.70 8.25
C ARG A 149 6.70 15.69 9.05
N CYS A 150 6.53 14.73 9.95
CA CYS A 150 5.32 14.56 10.74
C CYS A 150 5.64 13.87 12.07
N GLY A 151 5.29 14.53 13.18
CA GLY A 151 5.44 14.01 14.54
C GLY A 151 4.27 13.14 15.01
N MET A 152 3.41 12.69 14.10
CA MET A 152 2.40 11.66 14.35
C MET A 152 3.06 10.29 14.19
N SER A 153 2.73 9.33 15.05
CA SER A 153 3.11 7.93 14.79
C SER A 153 1.93 7.16 14.23
N ILE A 154 2.20 6.21 13.34
CA ILE A 154 1.17 5.34 12.78
C ILE A 154 1.38 3.94 13.37
N VAL A 155 0.32 3.34 13.92
CA VAL A 155 0.34 2.01 14.53
C VAL A 155 -0.70 1.13 13.88
N LEU A 156 -0.28 -0.03 13.37
CA LEU A 156 -1.12 -1.01 12.71
C LEU A 156 -1.19 -2.31 13.51
N PHE A 157 -2.37 -2.64 14.01
CA PHE A 157 -2.72 -3.95 14.57
C PHE A 157 -3.35 -4.80 13.47
N VAL A 158 -2.66 -5.87 13.06
CA VAL A 158 -3.10 -6.73 11.96
C VAL A 158 -3.89 -7.92 12.50
N GLU A 159 -5.08 -8.18 11.94
CA GLU A 159 -5.95 -9.31 12.32
C GLU A 159 -6.30 -9.34 13.81
N VAL A 160 -6.78 -8.21 14.33
CA VAL A 160 -7.06 -8.02 15.77
C VAL A 160 -8.04 -9.06 16.34
N GLU A 161 -8.91 -9.65 15.51
CA GLU A 161 -9.84 -10.70 15.92
C GLU A 161 -9.17 -12.00 16.40
N LYS A 162 -7.90 -12.22 16.03
CA LYS A 162 -7.10 -13.39 16.43
C LYS A 162 -6.40 -13.20 17.78
N ALA A 163 -6.30 -11.97 18.27
CA ALA A 163 -5.63 -11.65 19.51
C ALA A 163 -6.23 -12.37 20.73
N ALA A 164 -5.37 -12.70 21.70
CA ALA A 164 -5.78 -13.18 23.01
C ALA A 164 -6.68 -12.15 23.73
N PRO A 165 -7.61 -12.59 24.60
CA PRO A 165 -8.45 -11.69 25.38
C PRO A 165 -7.66 -10.69 26.23
N SER A 166 -6.47 -11.07 26.72
CA SER A 166 -5.59 -10.15 27.47
C SER A 166 -5.10 -8.97 26.62
N LEU A 167 -4.73 -9.20 25.36
CA LEU A 167 -4.34 -8.14 24.44
C LEU A 167 -5.50 -7.19 24.15
N ASN A 168 -6.73 -7.71 23.99
CA ASN A 168 -7.92 -6.87 23.81
C ASN A 168 -8.16 -5.95 25.01
N ARG A 169 -7.95 -6.43 26.24
CA ARG A 169 -8.05 -5.59 27.45
C ARG A 169 -6.97 -4.50 27.50
N LEU A 170 -5.76 -4.81 27.07
CA LEU A 170 -4.68 -3.82 26.98
C LEU A 170 -5.01 -2.76 25.92
N LEU A 171 -5.51 -3.18 24.76
CA LEU A 171 -5.94 -2.26 23.71
C LEU A 171 -7.06 -1.34 24.19
N LEU A 172 -8.04 -1.82 24.96
CA LEU A 172 -9.08 -0.95 25.55
C LEU A 172 -8.48 0.24 26.31
N GLY A 173 -7.44 0.02 27.12
CA GLY A 173 -6.74 1.09 27.84
C GLY A 173 -6.06 2.09 26.90
N VAL A 174 -5.48 1.60 25.80
CA VAL A 174 -4.85 2.44 24.77
C VAL A 174 -5.91 3.26 24.01
N LEU A 175 -7.03 2.64 23.63
CA LEU A 175 -8.10 3.30 22.89
C LEU A 175 -8.84 4.35 23.73
N ASP A 176 -8.96 4.13 25.05
CA ASP A 176 -9.64 5.05 25.97
C ASP A 176 -8.74 6.19 26.45
N LYS A 177 -7.50 5.88 26.86
CA LYS A 177 -6.61 6.80 27.59
C LYS A 177 -5.30 7.12 26.89
N ALA A 178 -5.12 6.67 25.65
CA ALA A 178 -3.86 6.75 24.92
C ALA A 178 -2.63 6.22 25.68
N THR A 179 -2.82 5.37 26.69
CA THR A 179 -1.73 4.96 27.58
C THR A 179 -1.71 3.45 27.70
N LEU A 180 -0.52 2.87 27.51
CA LEU A 180 -0.26 1.47 27.83
C LEU A 180 0.75 1.38 28.96
N ARG A 181 0.40 0.70 30.06
CA ARG A 181 1.35 0.38 31.12
C ARG A 181 2.03 -0.96 30.82
N LEU A 182 3.36 -0.96 30.83
CA LEU A 182 4.20 -2.11 30.53
C LEU A 182 4.48 -2.94 31.80
N GLY A 183 5.00 -4.16 31.60
CA GLY A 183 5.37 -5.07 32.68
C GLY A 183 6.46 -4.52 33.60
N ASP A 184 7.32 -3.64 33.10
CA ASP A 184 8.35 -2.94 33.88
C ASP A 184 7.84 -1.68 34.61
N ASN A 185 6.51 -1.47 34.64
CA ASN A 185 5.83 -0.28 35.15
C ASN A 185 6.09 1.03 34.40
N THR A 186 6.84 1.01 33.30
CA THR A 186 6.90 2.17 32.40
C THR A 186 5.59 2.30 31.62
N SER A 187 5.38 3.45 30.99
CA SER A 187 4.17 3.72 30.22
C SER A 187 4.52 4.21 28.81
N VAL A 188 3.67 3.87 27.85
CA VAL A 188 3.75 4.31 26.46
C VAL A 188 2.55 5.21 26.17
N ASN A 189 2.82 6.41 25.67
CA ASN A 189 1.83 7.42 25.31
C ASN A 189 1.55 7.35 23.79
N PHE A 190 0.27 7.24 23.44
CA PHE A 190 -0.30 7.14 22.10
C PHE A 190 -1.14 8.36 21.68
N GLU A 191 -1.11 9.48 22.40
CA GLU A 191 -1.93 10.66 22.11
C GLU A 191 -1.60 11.24 20.72
N ARG A 192 -0.33 11.13 20.34
CA ARG A 192 0.16 11.53 19.01
C ARG A 192 0.16 10.37 18.01
N SER A 193 -0.66 9.35 18.24
CA SER A 193 -0.68 8.15 17.42
C SER A 193 -2.02 7.98 16.71
N MET A 194 -1.94 7.64 15.44
CA MET A 194 -3.08 7.17 14.66
C MET A 194 -3.06 5.63 14.65
N LEU A 195 -4.13 5.04 15.17
CA LEU A 195 -4.25 3.60 15.36
C LEU A 195 -5.13 3.01 14.27
N PHE A 196 -4.62 1.98 13.61
CA PHE A 196 -5.32 1.20 12.59
C PHE A 196 -5.43 -0.23 13.07
N LEU A 197 -6.64 -0.77 13.10
CA LEU A 197 -6.91 -2.17 13.39
C LEU A 197 -7.46 -2.80 12.13
N THR A 198 -6.87 -3.89 11.65
CA THR A 198 -7.41 -4.64 10.50
C THR A 198 -8.15 -5.86 10.98
N SER A 199 -9.24 -6.18 10.30
CA SER A 199 -9.98 -7.40 10.56
C SER A 199 -10.57 -7.98 9.28
N ASN A 200 -10.58 -9.31 9.21
CA ASN A 200 -11.23 -10.07 8.14
C ASN A 200 -12.62 -10.60 8.58
N LEU A 201 -13.16 -10.12 9.71
CA LEU A 201 -14.50 -10.49 10.16
C LEU A 201 -15.57 -10.14 9.13
N GLY A 202 -16.54 -11.03 8.95
CA GLY A 202 -17.63 -10.84 7.98
C GLY A 202 -17.20 -11.00 6.52
N ALA A 203 -15.91 -11.17 6.21
CA ALA A 203 -15.41 -11.22 4.83
C ALA A 203 -16.12 -12.28 3.96
N ARG A 204 -16.41 -13.46 4.52
CA ARG A 204 -17.14 -14.52 3.79
C ARG A 204 -18.57 -14.11 3.45
N GLU A 205 -19.27 -13.49 4.40
CA GLU A 205 -20.65 -13.04 4.20
C GLU A 205 -20.72 -11.85 3.24
N MET A 206 -19.74 -10.93 3.32
CA MET A 206 -19.59 -9.84 2.34
C MET A 206 -19.37 -10.37 0.92
N MET A 207 -18.50 -11.37 0.76
CA MET A 207 -18.24 -11.98 -0.55
C MET A 207 -19.46 -12.70 -1.12
N ASN A 208 -20.25 -13.37 -0.28
CA ASN A 208 -21.50 -14.02 -0.72
C ASN A 208 -22.57 -13.03 -1.22
N GLN A 209 -22.52 -11.75 -0.83
CA GLN A 209 -23.44 -10.73 -1.37
C GLN A 209 -23.02 -10.26 -2.77
N LEU A 210 -21.72 -10.31 -3.06
CA LEU A 210 -21.14 -9.91 -4.34
C LEU A 210 -21.23 -11.03 -5.38
N GLU A 211 -21.12 -12.27 -4.91
CA GLU A 211 -21.40 -13.48 -5.69
C GLU A 211 -22.50 -14.25 -4.98
N PRO A 212 -23.78 -13.89 -5.16
CA PRO A 212 -24.85 -14.75 -4.72
C PRO A 212 -24.64 -16.09 -5.42
N ASN A 213 -24.30 -17.13 -4.64
CA ASN A 213 -24.20 -18.50 -5.15
C ASN A 213 -25.41 -18.73 -6.06
N PHE A 214 -25.17 -19.13 -7.31
CA PHE A 214 -26.20 -19.46 -8.29
C PHE A 214 -27.21 -20.46 -7.67
N GLY A 215 -28.27 -19.94 -7.07
CA GLY A 215 -29.21 -20.72 -6.27
C GLY A 215 -30.46 -19.89 -6.05
N PHE A 216 -31.50 -20.22 -6.82
CA PHE A 216 -32.93 -19.86 -6.75
C PHE A 216 -33.39 -18.42 -6.39
N GLU A 217 -32.66 -17.59 -5.63
CA GLU A 217 -33.03 -16.22 -5.26
C GLU A 217 -32.70 -15.16 -6.34
N ALA A 218 -31.67 -15.39 -7.16
CA ALA A 218 -31.32 -14.48 -8.26
C ALA A 218 -32.41 -14.39 -9.37
N ILE A 219 -33.35 -15.34 -9.38
CA ILE A 219 -34.48 -15.38 -10.33
C ILE A 219 -35.63 -14.46 -9.86
N HIS A 220 -35.72 -14.16 -8.56
CA HIS A 220 -36.79 -13.32 -8.03
C HIS A 220 -36.47 -11.82 -8.09
N ALA A 221 -35.20 -11.41 -8.01
CA ALA A 221 -34.82 -10.00 -8.11
C ALA A 221 -34.92 -9.42 -9.53
N LYS A 222 -34.92 -10.27 -10.58
CA LYS A 222 -35.02 -9.83 -11.98
C LYS A 222 -36.46 -9.73 -12.51
N ASN A 223 -37.48 -10.04 -11.70
CA ASN A 223 -38.86 -10.23 -12.14
C ASN A 223 -39.91 -9.33 -11.45
N GLU A 224 -39.51 -8.25 -10.78
CA GLU A 224 -40.48 -7.18 -10.48
C GLU A 224 -40.58 -6.23 -11.68
N PRO A 225 -41.74 -6.10 -12.34
CA PRO A 225 -41.90 -5.17 -13.44
C PRO A 225 -41.90 -3.74 -12.91
N SER A 226 -40.83 -3.00 -13.20
CA SER A 226 -40.78 -1.55 -13.02
C SER A 226 -41.96 -0.90 -13.78
N ALA A 227 -42.67 0.02 -13.14
CA ALA A 227 -43.79 0.74 -13.74
C ALA A 227 -43.37 1.42 -15.06
N PRO A 228 -44.23 1.41 -16.09
CA PRO A 228 -43.89 1.97 -17.40
C PRO A 228 -43.81 3.50 -17.34
N GLY A 229 -42.60 4.06 -17.49
CA GLY A 229 -42.41 5.49 -17.76
C GLY A 229 -41.38 6.25 -16.91
N ALA A 230 -40.70 5.64 -15.96
CA ALA A 230 -39.58 6.29 -15.27
C ALA A 230 -38.27 6.07 -16.06
N PRO A 231 -37.42 7.10 -16.26
CA PRO A 231 -36.06 6.88 -16.74
C PRO A 231 -35.33 5.91 -15.80
N PRO A 232 -34.51 4.97 -16.30
CA PRO A 232 -33.71 4.13 -15.42
C PRO A 232 -32.65 5.02 -14.75
N GLU A 233 -32.80 5.28 -13.44
CA GLU A 233 -31.75 5.91 -12.65
C GLU A 233 -30.64 4.89 -12.37
N PRO A 234 -29.40 5.06 -12.85
CA PRO A 234 -28.35 4.03 -12.74
C PRO A 234 -27.58 4.06 -11.39
N LEU A 235 -28.10 4.72 -10.35
CA LEU A 235 -27.32 5.06 -9.14
C LEU A 235 -27.75 4.31 -7.86
N GLU A 236 -28.78 3.46 -7.89
CA GLU A 236 -29.35 2.88 -6.66
C GLU A 236 -28.76 1.52 -6.24
N GLU A 237 -28.25 0.71 -7.18
CA GLU A 237 -27.84 -0.67 -6.88
C GLU A 237 -26.47 -0.76 -6.16
N ASP A 238 -25.47 0.00 -6.62
CA ASP A 238 -24.12 -0.01 -6.03
C ASP A 238 -24.12 0.57 -4.61
N ASP A 239 -24.84 1.66 -4.38
CA ASP A 239 -25.02 2.27 -3.06
C ASP A 239 -25.74 1.33 -2.09
N ALA A 240 -26.78 0.63 -2.57
CA ALA A 240 -27.50 -0.35 -1.75
C ALA A 240 -26.61 -1.54 -1.38
N LEU A 241 -25.79 -2.02 -2.31
CA LEU A 241 -24.83 -3.10 -2.08
C LEU A 241 -23.75 -2.70 -1.06
N SER A 242 -23.15 -1.51 -1.20
CA SER A 242 -22.18 -0.99 -0.25
C SER A 242 -22.76 -0.89 1.16
N ARG A 243 -23.99 -0.38 1.31
CA ARG A 243 -24.67 -0.32 2.62
C ARG A 243 -24.90 -1.70 3.24
N ARG A 244 -25.23 -2.71 2.43
CA ARG A 244 -25.39 -4.11 2.90
C ARG A 244 -24.06 -4.69 3.39
N ILE A 245 -22.98 -4.49 2.62
CA ILE A 245 -21.63 -4.95 2.98
C ILE A 245 -21.16 -4.28 4.27
N GLU A 246 -21.38 -2.97 4.40
CA GLU A 246 -21.09 -2.22 5.64
C GLU A 246 -21.87 -2.79 6.83
N THR A 247 -23.18 -3.05 6.66
CA THR A 247 -24.04 -3.62 7.70
C THR A 247 -23.53 -5.00 8.16
N ILE A 248 -23.14 -5.87 7.22
CA ILE A 248 -22.55 -7.17 7.52
C ILE A 248 -21.26 -7.02 8.34
N GLY A 249 -20.36 -6.13 7.90
CA GLY A 249 -19.10 -5.87 8.60
C GLY A 249 -19.30 -5.37 10.02
N VAL A 250 -20.15 -4.36 10.19
CA VAL A 250 -20.46 -3.79 11.50
C VAL A 250 -21.09 -4.83 12.44
N ASN A 251 -21.99 -5.66 11.93
CA ASN A 251 -22.61 -6.73 12.72
C ASN A 251 -21.59 -7.80 13.14
N ALA A 252 -20.69 -8.20 12.24
CA ALA A 252 -19.63 -9.15 12.55
C ALA A 252 -18.68 -8.63 13.65
N VAL A 253 -18.35 -7.33 13.61
CA VAL A 253 -17.54 -6.67 14.64
C VAL A 253 -18.26 -6.62 15.98
N LYS A 254 -19.52 -6.16 16.01
CA LYS A 254 -20.32 -6.08 17.24
C LYS A 254 -20.53 -7.44 17.91
N LYS A 255 -20.48 -8.53 17.15
CA LYS A 255 -20.55 -9.90 17.67
C LYS A 255 -19.23 -10.37 18.29
N LYS A 256 -18.09 -9.93 17.76
CA LYS A 256 -16.75 -10.37 18.21
C LYS A 256 -16.17 -9.50 19.32
N PHE A 257 -16.34 -8.19 19.24
CA PHE A 257 -15.78 -7.22 20.17
C PHE A 257 -16.82 -6.72 21.16
N SER A 258 -16.39 -6.36 22.37
CA SER A 258 -17.30 -5.79 23.36
C SER A 258 -17.83 -4.43 22.90
N PRO A 259 -19.04 -4.01 23.35
CA PRO A 259 -19.55 -2.67 23.08
C PRO A 259 -18.59 -1.57 23.53
N GLU A 260 -17.89 -1.79 24.65
CA GLU A 260 -16.85 -0.87 25.15
C GLU A 260 -15.72 -0.69 24.14
N PHE A 261 -15.28 -1.74 23.47
CA PHE A 261 -14.23 -1.65 22.44
C PHE A 261 -14.73 -0.91 21.21
N TYR A 262 -15.91 -1.31 20.72
CA TYR A 262 -16.49 -0.74 19.51
C TYR A 262 -16.74 0.78 19.65
N ASN A 263 -17.24 1.22 20.80
CA ASN A 263 -17.55 2.62 21.06
C ASN A 263 -16.30 3.52 21.19
N ARG A 264 -15.08 2.96 21.19
CA ARG A 264 -13.82 3.73 21.15
C ARG A 264 -13.25 3.87 19.74
N ILE A 265 -13.84 3.19 18.76
CA ILE A 265 -13.44 3.33 17.37
C ILE A 265 -14.05 4.62 16.83
N ASP A 266 -13.22 5.47 16.23
CA ASP A 266 -13.67 6.72 15.64
C ASP A 266 -14.36 6.49 14.31
N ARG A 267 -13.75 5.65 13.46
CA ARG A 267 -14.27 5.30 12.14
C ARG A 267 -14.07 3.83 11.84
N VAL A 268 -15.15 3.19 11.39
CA VAL A 268 -15.10 1.89 10.76
C VAL A 268 -15.07 2.12 9.25
N VAL A 269 -14.06 1.58 8.58
CA VAL A 269 -13.90 1.68 7.13
C VAL A 269 -14.10 0.28 6.55
N THR A 270 -15.14 0.12 5.73
CA THR A 270 -15.44 -1.16 5.09
C THR A 270 -14.87 -1.17 3.67
N TYR A 271 -14.07 -2.20 3.38
CA TYR A 271 -13.38 -2.39 2.11
C TYR A 271 -14.15 -3.38 1.25
N HIS A 272 -14.38 -2.97 0.02
CA HIS A 272 -15.03 -3.77 -1.00
C HIS A 272 -13.97 -4.51 -1.84
N PRO A 273 -14.30 -5.68 -2.40
CA PRO A 273 -13.48 -6.30 -3.43
C PRO A 273 -13.22 -5.33 -4.58
N LEU A 274 -12.04 -5.46 -5.17
CA LEU A 274 -11.58 -4.61 -6.25
C LEU A 274 -12.29 -5.00 -7.54
N ASP A 275 -12.83 -4.00 -8.24
CA ASP A 275 -13.40 -4.17 -9.58
C ASP A 275 -12.28 -4.30 -10.63
N ASP A 276 -12.68 -4.69 -11.84
CA ASP A 276 -11.73 -4.93 -12.94
C ASP A 276 -10.95 -3.66 -13.29
N ALA A 277 -11.61 -2.49 -13.26
CA ALA A 277 -10.97 -1.19 -13.47
C ALA A 277 -9.91 -0.88 -12.41
N SER A 278 -10.19 -1.15 -11.13
CA SER A 278 -9.19 -1.00 -10.07
C SER A 278 -8.03 -1.97 -10.25
N LEU A 279 -8.29 -3.22 -10.68
CA LEU A 279 -7.25 -4.21 -10.90
C LEU A 279 -6.33 -3.84 -12.06
N GLU A 280 -6.86 -3.25 -13.14
CA GLU A 280 -6.07 -2.70 -14.25
C GLU A 280 -5.12 -1.59 -13.78
N LEU A 281 -5.64 -0.62 -13.03
CA LEU A 281 -4.83 0.46 -12.47
C LEU A 281 -3.78 -0.06 -11.48
N ILE A 282 -4.11 -1.08 -10.70
CA ILE A 282 -3.15 -1.72 -9.79
C ILE A 282 -2.07 -2.44 -10.58
N LEU A 283 -2.41 -3.12 -11.69
CA LEU A 283 -1.43 -3.71 -12.59
C LEU A 283 -0.45 -2.66 -13.10
N ASP A 284 -0.94 -1.52 -13.59
CA ASP A 284 -0.09 -0.41 -14.02
C ASP A 284 0.88 0.03 -12.93
N GLN A 285 0.36 0.26 -11.72
CA GLN A 285 1.17 0.65 -10.59
C GLN A 285 2.22 -0.43 -10.23
N GLN A 286 1.90 -1.72 -10.33
CA GLN A 286 2.86 -2.79 -10.08
C GLN A 286 3.96 -2.86 -11.16
N LEU A 287 3.62 -2.62 -12.43
CA LEU A 287 4.59 -2.59 -13.52
C LEU A 287 5.53 -1.38 -13.40
N ASP A 288 5.01 -0.22 -13.01
CA ASP A 288 5.83 0.96 -12.74
C ASP A 288 6.79 0.72 -11.56
N ASN A 289 6.29 0.12 -10.47
CA ASN A 289 7.13 -0.23 -9.32
C ASN A 289 8.23 -1.23 -9.71
N LEU A 290 7.94 -2.17 -10.61
CA LEU A 290 8.93 -3.11 -11.13
C LEU A 290 10.00 -2.40 -11.97
N GLN A 291 9.60 -1.47 -12.84
CA GLN A 291 10.55 -0.67 -13.62
C GLN A 291 11.44 0.17 -12.70
N GLN A 292 10.87 0.84 -11.70
CA GLN A 292 11.63 1.61 -10.71
C GLN A 292 12.61 0.74 -9.92
N LEU A 293 12.22 -0.49 -9.57
CA LEU A 293 13.10 -1.44 -8.89
C LEU A 293 14.29 -1.81 -9.77
N ILE A 294 14.07 -2.02 -11.07
CA ILE A 294 15.13 -2.30 -12.05
C ILE A 294 16.08 -1.11 -12.14
N ASP A 295 15.55 0.09 -12.34
CA ASP A 295 16.36 1.31 -12.47
C ASP A 295 17.22 1.55 -11.21
N THR A 296 16.61 1.37 -10.03
CA THR A 296 17.28 1.62 -8.75
C THR A 296 18.31 0.54 -8.41
N ARG A 297 18.03 -0.74 -8.67
CA ARG A 297 18.91 -1.85 -8.26
C ARG A 297 19.97 -2.22 -9.29
N LEU A 298 19.67 -2.12 -10.58
CA LEU A 298 20.59 -2.50 -11.65
C LEU A 298 21.42 -1.32 -12.15
N GLY A 299 20.99 -0.07 -11.91
CA GLY A 299 21.74 1.14 -12.22
C GLY A 299 22.18 1.18 -13.69
N LEU A 300 23.49 1.14 -13.95
CA LEU A 300 24.03 1.13 -15.32
C LEU A 300 23.66 -0.10 -16.15
N LYS A 301 23.18 -1.18 -15.51
CA LYS A 301 22.69 -2.40 -16.17
C LYS A 301 21.16 -2.42 -16.31
N ALA A 302 20.48 -1.33 -15.97
CA ALA A 302 19.04 -1.24 -16.09
C ALA A 302 18.59 -1.41 -17.55
N PHE A 303 17.36 -1.89 -17.70
CA PHE A 303 16.69 -2.10 -18.97
C PHE A 303 15.23 -1.68 -18.80
N HIS A 304 14.55 -1.47 -19.92
CA HIS A 304 13.15 -1.10 -19.92
C HIS A 304 12.27 -2.33 -20.17
N ILE A 305 11.14 -2.41 -19.47
CA ILE A 305 10.12 -3.41 -19.73
C ILE A 305 8.96 -2.75 -20.45
N ARG A 306 8.49 -3.40 -21.51
CA ARG A 306 7.25 -3.05 -22.18
C ARG A 306 6.32 -4.26 -22.16
N VAL A 307 5.27 -4.19 -21.36
CA VAL A 307 4.24 -5.23 -21.32
C VAL A 307 3.15 -4.86 -22.32
N GLU A 308 2.97 -5.70 -23.35
CA GLU A 308 1.96 -5.49 -24.39
C GLU A 308 0.56 -5.90 -23.90
N ASP A 309 -0.49 -5.45 -24.59
CA ASP A 309 -1.89 -5.64 -24.18
C ASP A 309 -2.26 -7.11 -24.00
N SER A 310 -1.72 -8.01 -24.82
CA SER A 310 -1.95 -9.46 -24.67
C SER A 310 -1.39 -10.00 -23.35
N ALA A 311 -0.20 -9.54 -22.94
CA ALA A 311 0.39 -9.92 -21.66
C ALA A 311 -0.35 -9.28 -20.47
N ARG A 312 -0.82 -8.03 -20.62
CA ARG A 312 -1.64 -7.36 -19.60
C ARG A 312 -2.95 -8.12 -19.35
N ALA A 313 -3.67 -8.45 -20.41
CA ALA A 313 -4.91 -9.23 -20.34
C ALA A 313 -4.67 -10.59 -19.67
N TYR A 314 -3.61 -11.30 -20.04
CA TYR A 314 -3.25 -12.57 -19.42
C TYR A 314 -2.91 -12.47 -17.94
N LEU A 315 -2.17 -11.43 -17.53
CA LEU A 315 -1.84 -11.17 -16.12
C LEU A 315 -3.09 -10.88 -15.29
N LEU A 316 -4.06 -10.14 -15.85
CA LEU A 316 -5.34 -9.87 -15.21
C LEU A 316 -6.20 -11.13 -15.15
N GLU A 317 -6.34 -11.88 -16.23
CA GLU A 317 -7.10 -13.14 -16.25
C GLU A 317 -6.61 -14.12 -15.18
N LYS A 318 -5.29 -14.29 -15.05
CA LYS A 318 -4.69 -15.19 -14.05
C LYS A 318 -4.54 -14.57 -12.65
N GLY A 319 -4.66 -13.26 -12.52
CA GLY A 319 -4.38 -12.51 -11.29
C GLY A 319 -5.60 -11.87 -10.62
N ALA A 320 -6.69 -11.69 -11.35
CA ALA A 320 -7.95 -11.11 -10.90
C ALA A 320 -8.73 -12.14 -10.08
N SER A 321 -8.34 -12.29 -8.82
CA SER A 321 -9.09 -13.09 -7.86
C SER A 321 -10.05 -12.21 -7.06
N ARG A 322 -11.36 -12.49 -7.14
CA ARG A 322 -12.35 -11.84 -6.27
C ARG A 322 -12.16 -12.17 -4.78
N LEU A 323 -11.66 -13.37 -4.47
CA LEU A 323 -11.43 -13.84 -3.09
C LEU A 323 -10.18 -13.25 -2.45
N TYR A 324 -9.10 -13.13 -3.22
CA TYR A 324 -7.78 -12.78 -2.72
C TYR A 324 -7.29 -11.40 -3.18
N GLY A 325 -8.06 -10.72 -4.04
CA GLY A 325 -7.83 -9.36 -4.51
C GLY A 325 -6.46 -9.15 -5.17
N ALA A 326 -5.90 -7.96 -4.97
CA ALA A 326 -4.61 -7.55 -5.53
C ALA A 326 -3.43 -8.43 -5.08
N ARG A 327 -3.60 -9.26 -4.04
CA ARG A 327 -2.54 -10.17 -3.57
C ARG A 327 -2.22 -11.24 -4.62
N GLU A 328 -3.24 -11.79 -5.29
CA GLU A 328 -3.02 -12.78 -6.35
C GLU A 328 -2.43 -12.13 -7.58
N LEU A 329 -2.91 -10.94 -7.97
CA LEU A 329 -2.30 -10.18 -9.06
C LEU A 329 -0.79 -9.96 -8.83
N LYS A 330 -0.39 -9.54 -7.62
CA LYS A 330 1.02 -9.37 -7.27
C LYS A 330 1.82 -10.69 -7.36
N ARG A 331 1.23 -11.81 -6.94
CA ARG A 331 1.84 -13.15 -7.05
C ARG A 331 1.98 -13.59 -8.50
N THR A 332 0.96 -13.36 -9.32
CA THR A 332 0.94 -13.66 -10.75
C THR A 332 2.00 -12.87 -11.50
N ILE A 333 2.11 -11.56 -11.25
CA ILE A 333 3.18 -10.71 -11.82
C ILE A 333 4.56 -11.21 -11.37
N HIS A 334 4.71 -11.56 -10.09
CA HIS A 334 5.99 -12.10 -9.60
C HIS A 334 6.39 -13.38 -10.33
N ARG A 335 5.45 -14.33 -10.49
CA ARG A 335 5.69 -15.63 -11.10
C ARG A 335 5.88 -15.57 -12.61
N LEU A 336 5.00 -14.86 -13.32
CA LEU A 336 4.95 -14.86 -14.78
C LEU A 336 5.86 -13.82 -15.43
N LEU A 337 6.26 -12.78 -14.70
CA LEU A 337 7.07 -11.69 -15.24
C LEU A 337 8.40 -11.53 -14.49
N LEU A 338 8.38 -11.29 -13.18
CA LEU A 338 9.61 -11.00 -12.44
C LEU A 338 10.58 -12.18 -12.39
N GLN A 339 10.10 -13.40 -12.13
CA GLN A 339 10.95 -14.60 -12.08
C GLN A 339 11.67 -14.87 -13.41
N PRO A 340 10.97 -14.92 -14.58
CA PRO A 340 11.64 -15.05 -15.87
C PRO A 340 12.65 -13.93 -16.15
N LEU A 341 12.30 -12.68 -15.85
CA LEU A 341 13.24 -11.55 -16.00
C LEU A 341 14.48 -11.71 -15.12
N ALA A 342 14.31 -12.15 -13.88
CA ALA A 342 15.43 -12.39 -12.97
C ALA A 342 16.37 -13.48 -13.49
N SER A 343 15.82 -14.56 -14.06
CA SER A 343 16.60 -15.61 -14.73
C SER A 343 17.43 -15.07 -15.89
N LEU A 344 16.81 -14.26 -16.77
CA LEU A 344 17.51 -13.64 -17.90
C LEU A 344 18.62 -12.66 -17.46
N VAL A 345 18.39 -11.88 -16.40
CA VAL A 345 19.41 -10.99 -15.81
C VAL A 345 20.56 -11.79 -15.21
N ALA A 346 20.26 -12.85 -14.44
CA ALA A 346 21.28 -13.71 -13.83
C ALA A 346 22.13 -14.43 -14.88
N GLY A 347 21.51 -14.88 -15.97
CA GLY A 347 22.20 -15.48 -17.12
C GLY A 347 22.98 -14.49 -18.00
N GLY A 348 22.94 -13.18 -17.70
CA GLY A 348 23.62 -12.16 -18.50
C GLY A 348 23.06 -12.01 -19.93
N ARG A 349 21.84 -12.50 -20.18
CA ARG A 349 21.19 -12.51 -21.49
C ARG A 349 20.55 -11.14 -21.86
N ILE A 350 20.55 -10.16 -20.94
CA ILE A 350 19.96 -8.83 -21.15
C ILE A 350 21.07 -7.76 -21.23
N PRO A 351 21.30 -7.17 -22.41
CA PRO A 351 22.16 -6.00 -22.54
C PRO A 351 21.59 -4.77 -21.81
N PRO A 352 22.43 -3.91 -21.22
CA PRO A 352 21.99 -2.66 -20.63
C PRO A 352 21.26 -1.75 -21.62
N GLY A 353 20.22 -1.07 -21.17
CA GLY A 353 19.46 -0.08 -21.95
C GLY A 353 18.53 -0.66 -23.02
N ILE A 354 18.43 -1.97 -23.14
CA ILE A 354 17.50 -2.61 -24.09
C ILE A 354 16.06 -2.53 -23.57
N THR A 355 15.09 -2.70 -24.48
CA THR A 355 13.68 -2.87 -24.09
C THR A 355 13.31 -4.34 -24.22
N ILE A 356 12.92 -4.97 -23.11
CA ILE A 356 12.32 -6.30 -23.08
C ILE A 356 10.81 -6.16 -23.28
N ARG A 357 10.29 -6.81 -24.31
CA ARG A 357 8.86 -6.87 -24.58
C ARG A 357 8.29 -8.16 -24.00
N ALA A 358 7.24 -8.03 -23.20
CA ALA A 358 6.46 -9.16 -22.70
C ALA A 358 5.17 -9.29 -23.51
N ARG A 359 4.96 -10.47 -24.09
CA ARG A 359 3.78 -10.82 -24.89
C ARG A 359 3.20 -12.12 -24.41
N HIS A 360 1.91 -12.33 -24.66
CA HIS A 360 1.24 -13.60 -24.44
C HIS A 360 0.72 -14.15 -25.77
N HIS A 361 0.93 -15.45 -26.01
CA HIS A 361 0.35 -16.21 -27.10
C HIS A 361 -0.70 -17.15 -26.52
N GLU A 362 -1.89 -17.24 -27.15
CA GLU A 362 -3.05 -17.99 -26.63
C GLU A 362 -2.76 -19.47 -26.29
N THR A 363 -1.72 -20.07 -26.89
CA THR A 363 -1.33 -21.47 -26.68
C THR A 363 -0.27 -21.68 -25.60
N SER A 364 0.30 -20.61 -25.01
CA SER A 364 1.38 -20.70 -24.03
C SER A 364 0.86 -20.41 -22.62
N GLU A 365 1.31 -21.16 -21.62
CA GLU A 365 1.03 -20.83 -20.22
C GLU A 365 1.99 -19.75 -19.65
N SER A 366 3.01 -19.37 -20.41
CA SER A 366 4.05 -18.42 -20.02
C SER A 366 4.05 -17.17 -20.91
N LEU A 367 4.60 -16.07 -20.36
CA LEU A 367 4.85 -14.85 -21.13
C LEU A 367 6.12 -15.03 -21.97
N GLU A 368 6.03 -14.72 -23.26
CA GLU A 368 7.18 -14.63 -24.14
C GLU A 368 7.90 -13.30 -23.90
N LEU A 369 9.18 -13.38 -23.55
CA LEU A 369 10.05 -12.23 -23.34
C LEU A 369 11.02 -12.10 -24.52
N SER A 370 10.89 -11.03 -25.30
CA SER A 370 11.77 -10.77 -26.45
C SER A 370 12.52 -9.46 -26.31
N ALA A 371 13.79 -9.45 -26.71
CA ALA A 371 14.60 -8.23 -26.72
C ALA A 371 14.30 -7.41 -27.99
N SER A 372 13.91 -6.15 -27.81
CA SER A 372 13.70 -5.20 -28.89
C SER A 372 14.80 -4.14 -28.85
N ALA A 373 15.43 -3.90 -30.01
CA ALA A 373 16.37 -2.80 -30.16
C ALA A 373 15.69 -1.46 -29.79
N PRO A 374 16.40 -0.51 -29.16
CA PRO A 374 15.83 0.78 -28.82
C PRO A 374 15.33 1.44 -30.11
N SER A 375 14.01 1.62 -30.22
CA SER A 375 13.41 2.37 -31.33
C SER A 375 13.92 3.80 -31.22
N GLN A 376 14.84 4.19 -32.10
CA GLN A 376 15.19 5.60 -32.26
C GLN A 376 13.89 6.35 -32.56
N ARG A 377 13.46 7.22 -31.65
CA ARG A 377 12.44 8.22 -31.97
C ARG A 377 13.00 9.06 -33.11
N GLY A 378 12.34 8.97 -34.27
CA GLY A 378 12.62 9.82 -35.42
C GLY A 378 12.42 11.28 -35.04
N ASN A 379 13.53 11.98 -34.80
CA ASN A 379 13.60 13.41 -34.92
C ASN A 379 14.52 13.68 -36.10
N THR A 380 13.92 13.87 -37.28
CA THR A 380 14.64 14.33 -38.46
C THR A 380 14.65 15.86 -38.41
N PRO A 381 15.78 16.55 -38.19
CA PRO A 381 15.93 17.88 -38.74
C PRO A 381 16.33 17.76 -40.21
N ALA A 382 15.75 18.63 -41.01
CA ALA A 382 15.90 18.72 -42.44
C ALA A 382 17.37 18.80 -42.90
N SER A 383 17.59 18.21 -44.08
CA SER A 383 18.67 18.36 -45.06
C SER A 383 19.67 19.53 -44.85
N ILE A 384 20.97 19.20 -44.83
CA ILE A 384 22.00 19.96 -45.55
C ILE A 384 22.97 18.96 -46.20
N ASP A 385 23.11 19.14 -47.52
CA ASP A 385 24.05 18.50 -48.44
C ASP A 385 25.51 18.86 -48.11
N GLU A 386 26.43 17.88 -48.14
CA GLU A 386 27.62 17.88 -49.04
C GLU A 386 28.66 16.81 -48.66
N ARG A 387 28.77 15.84 -49.58
CA ARG A 387 29.97 15.28 -50.22
C ARG A 387 31.24 14.93 -49.40
N THR A 388 31.71 13.73 -49.74
CA THR A 388 33.11 13.22 -49.79
C THR A 388 33.76 12.71 -48.50
N ARG A 389 33.79 11.37 -48.31
CA ARG A 389 34.88 10.48 -48.77
C ARG A 389 34.69 9.03 -48.30
N SER A 390 35.05 8.13 -49.23
CA SER A 390 35.26 6.69 -49.07
C SER A 390 36.08 6.32 -47.83
N SER A 391 35.59 5.37 -47.02
CA SER A 391 36.42 4.25 -46.58
C SER A 391 35.56 3.06 -46.14
N ARG A 392 35.98 1.87 -46.58
CA ARG A 392 35.40 0.55 -46.28
C ARG A 392 35.41 0.28 -44.78
N SER A 393 34.32 -0.21 -44.22
CA SER A 393 34.37 -1.11 -43.05
C SER A 393 33.09 -1.95 -42.92
N ARG A 394 33.24 -3.13 -42.35
CA ARG A 394 32.38 -4.32 -42.38
C ARG A 394 30.97 -4.09 -41.80
N LYS A 395 29.96 -4.63 -42.49
CA LYS A 395 28.66 -4.96 -41.88
C LYS A 395 28.87 -6.02 -40.79
N PRO A 396 28.31 -5.89 -39.58
CA PRO A 396 28.00 -7.05 -38.77
C PRO A 396 26.61 -7.55 -39.18
N SER A 397 26.53 -8.82 -39.55
CA SER A 397 25.30 -9.59 -39.68
C SER A 397 24.65 -9.74 -38.31
N PHE A 398 23.47 -9.15 -38.13
CA PHE A 398 22.59 -9.45 -36.99
C PHE A 398 21.84 -10.75 -37.31
N LEU A 399 22.20 -11.83 -36.63
CA LEU A 399 21.34 -13.02 -36.51
C LEU A 399 20.25 -12.69 -35.49
N GLY A 400 18.99 -12.97 -35.85
CA GLY A 400 17.86 -12.94 -34.93
C GLY A 400 18.08 -13.95 -33.80
N LEU A 401 17.87 -13.50 -32.56
CA LEU A 401 17.75 -14.36 -31.40
C LEU A 401 16.26 -14.65 -31.20
N GLU A 402 15.77 -15.73 -31.81
CA GLU A 402 14.62 -16.46 -31.28
C GLU A 402 15.09 -17.15 -30.00
N LEU A 403 14.42 -16.88 -28.88
CA LEU A 403 14.65 -17.58 -27.63
C LEU A 403 13.78 -18.83 -27.65
N ASP A 404 14.42 -20.01 -27.61
CA ASP A 404 13.73 -21.31 -27.56
C ASP A 404 12.83 -21.40 -26.32
N PRO A 405 11.59 -21.89 -26.45
CA PRO A 405 10.64 -22.04 -25.34
C PRO A 405 10.98 -23.18 -24.35
N ASP A 406 11.99 -24.01 -24.60
CA ASP A 406 12.29 -25.21 -23.80
C ASP A 406 13.33 -25.01 -22.67
N ASP A 407 13.85 -23.79 -22.47
CA ASP A 407 14.93 -23.51 -21.50
C ASP A 407 14.40 -23.17 -20.07
N VAL A 408 13.10 -23.36 -19.81
CA VAL A 408 12.45 -22.94 -18.53
C VAL A 408 12.35 -24.06 -17.48
N ASP A 409 12.66 -25.31 -17.83
CA ASP A 409 12.54 -26.47 -16.92
C ASP A 409 13.88 -27.10 -16.49
N ALA A 410 14.86 -26.28 -16.09
CA ALA A 410 16.00 -26.79 -15.33
C ALA A 410 16.62 -25.76 -14.37
N ALA A 411 16.51 -26.10 -13.08
CA ALA A 411 17.17 -25.55 -11.87
C ALA A 411 16.42 -24.49 -11.06
#